data_AF-A0A371JNK8-F1
#
_entry.id   AF-A0A371JNK8-F1
#
_cell.length_a   1.000
_cell.length_b   1.000
_cell.length_c   1.000
_cell.angle_alpha   90.00
_cell.angle_beta   90.00
_cell.angle_gamma   90.00
#
_symmetry.space_group_name_H-M   'P 1'
#
loop_
_entity.id
_entity.type
_entity.pdbx_description
1 polymer ?
#
loop_
_entity_poly.entity_id
_entity_poly.type
_entity_poly.pdbx_seq_one_letter_code
_entity_poly.pdbx_strand_id
1 'polypeptide(L)' 'MSLEKEQLQQLEYLIEEGYGSPTELANILDLGVEMLFYVEEDTFSRREIQQVASAIKGIVWVLRGCTPF' A
#
# COMPACT_ATOMS: atom_id res chain seq x y z
N MET A 1 -1.87 -0.09 -18.19
CA MET A 1 -0.57 -0.75 -17.96
C MET A 1 -0.92 -2.15 -17.49
N SER A 2 -0.72 -3.18 -18.33
CA SER A 2 -0.96 -4.56 -17.92
C SER A 2 0.37 -5.16 -17.50
N LEU A 3 0.42 -5.77 -16.32
CA LEU A 3 1.60 -6.52 -15.89
C LEU A 3 1.66 -7.82 -16.70
N GLU A 4 2.83 -8.13 -17.24
CA GLU A 4 3.06 -9.42 -17.90
C GLU A 4 3.00 -10.53 -16.85
N LYS A 5 2.58 -11.74 -17.23
CA LYS A 5 2.35 -12.88 -16.30
C LYS A 5 3.56 -13.17 -15.40
N GLU A 6 4.77 -13.02 -15.94
CA GLU A 6 6.02 -13.20 -15.21
C GLU A 6 6.23 -12.14 -14.11
N GLN A 7 5.84 -10.89 -14.38
CA GLN A 7 5.91 -9.81 -13.40
C GLN A 7 4.94 -10.02 -12.23
N LEU A 8 3.76 -10.58 -12.51
CA LEU A 8 2.79 -10.94 -11.45
C LEU A 8 3.35 -12.04 -10.53
N GLN A 9 3.96 -13.07 -11.11
CA GLN A 9 4.58 -14.16 -10.33
C GLN A 9 5.76 -13.67 -9.50
N GLN A 10 6.60 -12.81 -10.07
CA GLN A 10 7.71 -12.21 -9.34
C GLN A 10 7.22 -11.30 -8.20
N LEU A 11 6.14 -10.53 -8.44
CA LEU A 11 5.54 -9.70 -7.40
C LEU A 11 4.97 -10.55 -6.26
N GLU A 12 4.25 -11.62 -6.58
CA GLU A 12 3.73 -12.57 -5.59
C GLU A 12 4.86 -13.18 -4.76
N TYR A 13 5.93 -13.66 -5.40
CA TYR A 13 7.13 -14.16 -4.73
C TYR A 13 7.77 -13.12 -3.80
N LEU A 14 7.93 -11.87 -4.26
CA LEU A 14 8.50 -10.80 -3.43
C LEU A 14 7.62 -10.46 -2.22
N ILE A 15 6.29 -10.57 -2.36
CA ILE A 15 5.35 -10.34 -1.25
C ILE A 15 5.47 -11.47 -0.23
N GLU A 16 5.47 -12.73 -0.66
CA GLU A 16 5.58 -13.88 0.23
C GLU A 16 6.93 -13.93 0.94
N GLU A 17 8.05 -13.79 0.21
CA GLU A 17 9.38 -13.84 0.81
C GLU A 17 9.69 -12.61 1.68
N GLY A 18 9.23 -11.42 1.27
CA GLY A 18 9.54 -10.17 1.97
C GLY A 18 8.63 -9.90 3.16
N TYR A 19 7.35 -10.27 3.06
CA TYR A 19 6.30 -9.85 3.99
C TYR A 19 5.45 -11.01 4.52
N GLY A 20 5.71 -12.24 4.09
CA GLY A 20 4.98 -13.45 4.50
C GLY A 20 3.70 -13.67 3.70
N SER A 21 2.88 -12.63 3.55
CA SER A 21 1.62 -12.70 2.81
C SER A 21 1.14 -11.33 2.31
N PRO A 22 0.26 -11.28 1.29
CA PRO A 22 -0.41 -10.04 0.89
C PRO A 22 -1.15 -9.35 2.05
N THR A 23 -1.73 -10.14 2.96
CA THR A 23 -2.46 -9.61 4.13
C THR A 23 -1.52 -8.96 5.14
N GLU A 24 -0.35 -9.53 5.39
CA GLU A 24 0.65 -8.94 6.28
C GLU A 24 1.23 -7.65 5.70
N LEU A 25 1.53 -7.62 4.39
CA LEU A 25 1.91 -6.39 3.71
C LEU A 25 0.82 -5.31 3.84
N ALA A 26 -0.45 -5.68 3.66
CA ALA A 26 -1.56 -4.76 3.85
C ALA A 26 -1.62 -4.18 5.28
N ASN A 27 -1.35 -4.98 6.31
CA ASN A 27 -1.32 -4.51 7.69
C ASN A 27 -0.16 -3.54 7.95
N ILE A 28 1.02 -3.79 7.37
CA ILE A 28 2.17 -2.87 7.45
C ILE A 28 1.85 -1.54 6.77
N LEU A 29 1.18 -1.58 5.61
CA LEU A 29 0.77 -0.38 4.89
C LEU A 29 -0.28 0.43 5.65
N ASP A 30 -1.23 -0.21 6.32
CA ASP A 30 -2.19 0.47 7.21
C ASP A 30 -1.48 1.21 8.35
N LEU A 31 -0.46 0.60 8.96
CA LEU A 31 0.39 1.28 9.95
C LEU A 31 1.13 2.49 9.33
N GLY A 32 1.62 2.36 8.09
CA GLY A 32 2.22 3.46 7.35
C GLY A 32 1.26 4.64 7.15
N VAL A 33 -0.03 4.37 6.94
CA VAL A 33 -1.06 5.43 6.88
C VAL A 33 -1.24 6.10 8.24
N GLU A 34 -1.18 5.35 9.35
CA GLU A 34 -1.21 5.93 10.69
C GLU A 34 0.01 6.82 10.96
N MET A 35 1.19 6.43 10.47
CA MET A 35 2.41 7.22 10.60
C MET A 35 2.33 8.58 9.90
N LEU A 36 1.52 8.72 8.84
CA LEU A 36 1.31 9.99 8.16
C LEU A 36 0.65 11.06 9.04
N PHE A 37 -0.02 10.67 10.13
CA PHE A 37 -0.57 11.62 11.09
C PHE A 37 0.49 12.22 12.03
N TYR A 38 1.71 11.67 12.04
CA TYR A 38 2.83 12.14 12.87
C TYR A 38 3.88 12.92 12.07
N VAL A 39 3.59 13.25 10.82
CA VAL A 39 4.44 14.12 10.00
C VAL A 39 4.53 15.50 10.65
N GLU A 40 5.73 16.08 10.67
CA GLU A 40 5.96 17.42 11.20
C GLU A 40 5.11 18.47 10.47
N GLU A 41 4.54 19.41 11.24
CA GLU A 41 3.78 20.53 10.69
C GLU A 41 4.61 21.29 9.64
N ASP A 42 3.94 21.80 8.61
CA ASP A 42 4.52 22.53 7.47
C ASP A 42 5.54 21.78 6.59
N THR A 43 5.78 20.47 6.81
CA THR A 43 6.64 19.67 5.92
C THR A 43 5.92 19.28 4.62
N PHE A 44 4.63 18.94 4.73
CA PHE A 44 3.78 18.60 3.58
C PHE A 44 2.42 19.30 3.72
N SER A 45 1.82 19.65 2.60
CA SER A 45 0.45 20.12 2.60
C SER A 45 -0.51 18.98 2.97
N ARG A 46 -1.65 19.33 3.58
CA ARG A 46 -2.73 18.38 3.86
C ARG A 46 -3.16 17.58 2.63
N ARG A 47 -3.14 18.22 1.45
CA ARG A 47 -3.51 17.58 0.18
C ARG A 47 -2.53 16.47 -0.20
N GLU A 48 -1.23 16.71 -0.04
CA GLU A 48 -0.20 15.71 -0.32
C GLU A 48 -0.34 14.50 0.61
N ILE A 49 -0.51 14.74 1.91
CA ILE A 49 -0.74 13.67 2.91
C ILE A 49 -1.99 12.85 2.54
N GLN A 50 -3.09 13.51 2.17
CA GLN A 50 -4.32 12.82 1.77
C GLN A 50 -4.16 12.00 0.49
N GLN A 51 -3.41 12.50 -0.49
CA GLN A 51 -3.14 11.78 -1.74
C GLN A 51 -2.31 10.52 -1.49
N VAL A 52 -1.26 10.62 -0.67
CA VAL A 52 -0.43 9.47 -0.27
C VAL A 52 -1.27 8.45 0.52
N ALA A 53 -2.01 8.90 1.53
CA ALA A 53 -2.87 8.02 2.32
C ALA A 53 -3.92 7.29 1.44
N SER A 54 -4.50 7.99 0.46
CA SER A 54 -5.47 7.39 -0.46
C SER A 54 -4.82 6.35 -1.39
N ALA A 55 -3.62 6.63 -1.90
CA ALA A 55 -2.87 5.70 -2.74
C ALA A 55 -2.51 4.42 -1.96
N ILE A 56 -2.02 4.56 -0.73
CA ILE A 56 -1.70 3.41 0.13
C ILE A 56 -2.95 2.57 0.42
N LYS A 57 -4.08 3.21 0.77
CA LYS A 57 -5.35 2.50 0.99
C LYS A 57 -5.83 1.73 -0.25
N GLY A 58 -5.62 2.30 -1.44
CA GLY A 58 -5.91 1.60 -2.70
C GLY A 58 -5.11 0.30 -2.84
N ILE A 59 -3.82 0.32 -2.49
CA ILE A 59 -2.96 -0.87 -2.50
C ILE A 59 -3.44 -1.89 -1.45
N VAL A 60 -3.74 -1.43 -0.23
CA VAL A 60 -4.27 -2.28 0.85
C VAL A 60 -5.53 -3.02 0.41
N TRP A 61 -6.44 -2.36 -0.31
CA TRP A 61 -7.66 -3.00 -0.81
C TRP A 61 -7.37 -4.11 -1.80
N VAL A 62 -6.47 -3.87 -2.76
CA VAL A 62 -6.04 -4.88 -3.74
C VAL A 62 -5.42 -6.09 -3.03
N LEU A 63 -4.51 -5.86 -2.09
CA LEU A 63 -3.84 -6.92 -1.33
C LEU A 63 -4.80 -7.76 -0.50
N ARG A 64 -5.89 -7.16 -0.01
CA ARG A 64 -6.95 -7.85 0.74
C ARG A 64 -7.98 -8.54 -0.15
N GLY A 65 -7.90 -8.39 -1.47
CA GLY A 65 -8.92 -8.88 -2.40
C GLY A 65 -10.26 -8.16 -2.27
N CYS A 66 -10.29 -6.97 -1.66
CA CYS A 66 -11.48 -6.14 -1.58
C CYS A 66 -11.52 -5.23 -2.82
N THR A 67 -12.58 -5.31 -3.62
CA THR A 67 -12.80 -4.34 -4.70
C THR A 67 -13.12 -2.96 -4.12
N PRO A 68 -12.41 -1.89 -4.54
CA PRO A 68 -12.94 -0.53 -4.44
C PRO A 68 -14.27 -0.45 -5.20
N PHE A 69 -15.30 0.17 -4.63
CA PHE A 69 -16.51 0.54 -5.38
C PHE A 69 -16.16 1.41 -6.60
#